data_AF-A0A392MDD4-F1
#
_entry.id   AF-A0A392MDD4-F1
#
_cell.length_a   1.000
_cell.length_b   1.000
_cell.length_c   1.000
_cell.angle_alpha   90.00
_cell.angle_beta   90.00
_cell.angle_gamma   90.00
#
_symmetry.space_group_name_H-M   'P 1'
#
loop_
_entity.id
_entity.type
_entity.pdbx_description
1 polymer ?
#
loop_
_entity_poly.entity_id
_entity_poly.type
_entity_poly.pdbx_seq_one_letter_code
_entity_poly.pdbx_strand_id
1 'polypeptide(L)'
;MATKKLKELLEARKSSNRDTSVTMNGSGANKQSNEKSLQRWLDHELEVMVKEHEVRFEYEKQSQVRAALAEELAMLRQVNELAANGLSPPKGKNGFARAFSMSLNARMARIASLENMLSISSNSLVAMASQLSEAEERERAFTNRGHWNQLRSMGEAKILLQYMFNSLADTRCQMWEKDMEIREMKDQIRELVGLLRQSEIKRKEVEKELKVREQDVATTLAKPASGNSPNSLKHCAEDIQEPLSPES
;
A
#
# COMPACT_ATOMS: atom_id res chain seq x y z
N MET A 1 20.32 -59.80 19.87
CA MET A 1 20.93 -58.74 20.70
C MET A 1 20.31 -57.35 20.50
N ALA A 2 19.86 -56.97 19.29
CA ALA A 2 19.29 -55.64 19.02
C ALA A 2 17.88 -55.39 19.62
N THR A 3 17.04 -56.43 19.77
CA THR A 3 15.67 -56.29 20.30
C THR A 3 15.60 -56.15 21.82
N LYS A 4 16.61 -56.62 22.55
CA LYS A 4 16.70 -56.42 24.01
C LYS A 4 17.02 -54.96 24.37
N LYS A 5 17.95 -54.32 23.66
CA LYS A 5 18.29 -52.90 23.86
C LYS A 5 17.13 -51.95 23.57
N LEU A 6 16.32 -52.23 22.54
CA LEU A 6 15.15 -51.43 22.22
C LEU A 6 14.05 -51.57 23.29
N LYS A 7 13.87 -52.77 23.84
CA LYS A 7 12.92 -53.03 24.93
C LYS A 7 13.33 -52.31 26.22
N GLU A 8 14.62 -52.32 26.58
CA GLU A 8 15.14 -51.56 27.73
C GLU A 8 14.98 -50.04 27.54
N LEU A 9 15.23 -49.51 26.34
CA LEU A 9 15.05 -48.08 26.08
C LEU A 9 13.58 -47.63 26.15
N LEU A 10 12.65 -48.50 25.77
CA LEU A 10 11.21 -48.22 25.85
C LEU A 10 10.67 -48.36 27.27
N GLU A 11 11.19 -49.29 28.08
CA GLU A 11 10.83 -49.40 29.50
C GLU A 11 11.43 -48.27 30.35
N ALA A 12 12.67 -47.85 30.07
CA ALA A 12 13.30 -46.69 30.74
C ALA A 12 12.55 -45.36 30.49
N ARG A 13 11.89 -45.21 29.33
CA ARG A 13 11.02 -44.05 29.06
C ARG A 13 9.67 -44.12 29.80
N LYS A 14 9.18 -45.31 30.12
CA LYS A 14 7.90 -45.49 30.85
C LYS A 14 8.05 -45.22 32.35
N SER A 15 9.19 -45.55 32.96
CA SER A 15 9.48 -45.23 34.37
C SER A 15 9.84 -43.76 34.59
N SER A 16 10.51 -43.10 33.62
CA SER A 16 10.88 -41.69 33.74
C SER A 16 9.70 -40.71 33.79
N ASN A 17 8.49 -41.13 33.40
CA ASN A 17 7.32 -40.25 33.35
C ASN A 17 6.47 -40.25 34.63
N ARG A 18 6.83 -41.02 35.67
CA ARG A 18 5.98 -41.18 36.86
C ARG A 18 6.61 -40.79 38.21
N ASP A 19 7.84 -40.28 38.23
CA ASP A 19 8.53 -39.93 39.49
C ASP A 19 8.94 -38.45 39.62
N THR A 20 8.22 -37.51 39.00
CA THR A 20 8.41 -36.07 39.25
C THR A 20 7.15 -35.37 39.75
N SER A 21 6.33 -36.10 40.50
CA SER A 21 5.09 -35.59 41.12
C SER A 21 5.06 -35.85 42.62
N VAL A 22 6.11 -35.45 43.35
CA VAL A 22 6.01 -35.18 44.80
C VAL A 22 6.92 -34.02 45.17
N THR A 23 6.47 -32.79 44.90
CA THR A 23 6.72 -31.65 45.81
C THR A 23 5.60 -30.64 45.61
N MET A 24 4.44 -30.95 46.17
CA MET A 24 3.34 -30.03 46.30
C MET A 24 3.54 -29.25 47.60
N ASN A 25 3.92 -27.97 47.48
CA ASN A 25 3.24 -26.87 48.16
C ASN A 25 3.86 -25.51 47.80
N GLY A 26 3.07 -24.68 47.11
CA GLY A 26 3.15 -23.22 47.24
C GLY A 26 3.90 -22.41 46.17
N SER A 27 3.98 -22.80 44.88
CA SER A 27 4.57 -21.86 43.88
C SER A 27 4.15 -22.02 42.41
N GLY A 28 3.14 -22.85 42.09
CA GLY A 28 2.73 -23.06 40.69
C GLY A 28 2.01 -21.85 40.06
N ALA A 29 1.06 -21.27 40.78
CA ALA A 29 0.30 -20.10 40.30
C ALA A 29 1.17 -18.85 40.13
N ASN A 30 2.16 -18.67 41.02
CA ASN A 30 3.05 -17.51 40.99
C ASN A 30 4.05 -17.58 39.84
N LYS A 31 4.51 -18.77 39.46
CA LYS A 31 5.49 -18.97 38.38
C LYS A 31 4.88 -18.72 36.99
N GLN A 32 3.66 -19.22 36.75
CA GLN A 32 2.94 -18.99 35.49
C GLN A 32 2.44 -17.54 35.35
N SER A 33 2.04 -16.91 36.46
CA SER A 33 1.67 -15.49 36.49
C SER A 33 2.85 -14.59 36.14
N ASN A 34 4.03 -14.92 36.66
CA ASN A 34 5.26 -14.19 36.38
C ASN A 34 5.73 -14.35 34.92
N GLU A 35 5.64 -15.55 34.36
CA GLU A 35 5.94 -15.82 32.94
C GLU A 35 5.09 -14.95 32.00
N LYS A 36 3.76 -14.93 32.19
CA LYS A 36 2.87 -14.08 31.39
C LYS A 36 3.14 -12.58 31.60
N SER A 37 3.58 -12.20 32.79
CA SER A 37 3.92 -10.79 33.09
C SER A 37 5.21 -10.38 32.39
N LEU A 38 6.21 -11.27 32.34
CA LEU A 38 7.45 -11.07 31.60
C LEU A 38 7.20 -11.01 30.09
N GLN A 39 6.31 -11.86 29.58
CA GLN A 39 5.87 -11.84 28.19
C GLN A 39 5.22 -10.50 27.83
N ARG A 40 4.21 -10.06 28.59
CA ARG A 40 3.53 -8.78 28.36
C ARG A 40 4.47 -7.59 28.46
N TRP A 41 5.43 -7.64 29.38
CA TRP A 41 6.46 -6.61 29.50
C TRP A 41 7.30 -6.52 28.22
N LEU A 42 7.77 -7.66 27.70
CA LEU A 42 8.53 -7.69 26.45
C LEU A 42 7.68 -7.22 25.26
N ASP A 43 6.44 -7.70 25.15
CA ASP A 43 5.52 -7.32 24.07
C ASP A 43 5.28 -5.81 24.07
N HIS A 44 5.07 -5.21 25.25
CA HIS A 44 4.91 -3.76 25.39
C HIS A 44 6.17 -3.00 25.01
N GLU A 45 7.35 -3.48 25.40
CA GLU A 45 8.62 -2.84 25.04
C GLU A 45 8.83 -2.85 23.51
N LEU A 46 8.60 -4.01 22.88
CA LEU A 46 8.66 -4.14 21.44
C LEU A 46 7.63 -3.23 20.74
N GLU A 47 6.42 -3.13 21.28
CA GLU A 47 5.39 -2.23 20.77
C GLU A 47 5.84 -0.77 20.82
N VAL A 48 6.45 -0.32 21.92
CA VAL A 48 6.98 1.04 22.05
C VAL A 48 8.10 1.28 21.03
N MET A 49 9.06 0.37 20.91
CA MET A 49 10.14 0.47 19.93
C MET A 49 9.63 0.55 18.49
N VAL A 50 8.64 -0.29 18.14
CA VAL A 50 8.03 -0.28 16.80
C VAL A 50 7.31 1.03 16.54
N LYS A 51 6.50 1.52 17.48
CA LYS A 51 5.81 2.81 17.35
C LYS A 51 6.78 3.97 17.18
N GLU A 52 7.86 3.98 17.95
CA GLU A 52 8.88 5.01 17.84
C GLU A 52 9.54 4.98 16.45
N HIS A 53 9.88 3.80 15.93
CA HIS A 53 10.41 3.65 14.58
C HIS A 53 9.38 4.08 13.50
N GLU A 54 8.11 3.75 13.67
CA GLU A 54 7.02 4.18 12.78
C GLU A 54 6.88 5.70 12.76
N VAL A 55 6.90 6.35 13.94
CA VAL A 55 6.86 7.82 14.04
C VAL A 55 8.08 8.46 13.38
N ARG A 56 9.29 7.90 13.53
CA ARG A 56 10.49 8.38 12.82
C ARG A 56 10.32 8.27 11.30
N PHE A 57 9.79 7.14 10.83
CA PHE A 57 9.56 6.91 9.41
C PHE A 57 8.54 7.92 8.83
N GLU A 58 7.41 8.12 9.51
CA GLU A 58 6.40 9.10 9.08
C GLU A 58 6.89 10.55 9.21
N TYR A 59 7.71 10.86 10.23
CA TYR A 59 8.35 12.17 10.36
C TYR A 59 9.22 12.50 9.14
N GLU A 60 10.05 11.55 8.69
CA GLU A 60 10.92 11.74 7.53
C GLU A 60 10.10 11.95 6.24
N LYS A 61 9.08 11.13 6.03
CA LYS A 61 8.15 11.28 4.90
C LYS A 61 7.42 12.63 4.93
N GLN A 62 6.94 13.05 6.09
CA GLN A 62 6.29 14.34 6.26
C GLN A 62 7.26 15.51 6.04
N SER A 63 8.53 15.35 6.43
CA SER A 63 9.60 16.32 6.19
C SER A 63 9.83 16.53 4.70
N GLN A 64 9.86 15.44 3.91
CA GLN A 64 9.95 15.48 2.45
C GLN A 64 8.74 16.17 1.81
N VAL A 65 7.53 15.89 2.28
CA VAL A 65 6.31 16.58 1.83
C VAL A 65 6.41 18.08 2.12
N ARG A 66 6.86 18.47 3.32
CA ARG A 66 7.06 19.89 3.67
C ARG A 66 8.08 20.57 2.77
N ALA A 67 9.19 19.91 2.45
CA ALA A 67 10.21 20.43 1.55
C ALA A 67 9.64 20.69 0.14
N ALA A 68 8.91 19.72 -0.42
CA ALA A 68 8.28 19.87 -1.72
C ALA A 68 7.25 21.02 -1.75
N LEU A 69 6.45 21.17 -0.69
CA LEU A 69 5.51 22.29 -0.56
C LEU A 69 6.23 23.65 -0.50
N ALA A 70 7.35 23.73 0.24
CA ALA A 70 8.15 24.94 0.36
C ALA A 70 8.80 25.32 -0.97
N GLU A 71 9.30 24.34 -1.73
CA GLU A 71 9.87 24.55 -3.07
C GLU A 71 8.82 25.07 -4.06
N GLU A 72 7.62 24.49 -4.08
CA GLU A 72 6.53 24.98 -4.94
C GLU A 72 6.12 26.41 -4.55
N LEU A 73 5.99 26.68 -3.24
CA LEU A 73 5.62 28.00 -2.75
C LEU A 73 6.68 29.06 -3.11
N ALA A 74 7.96 28.75 -2.94
CA ALA A 74 9.07 29.63 -3.31
C ALA A 74 9.08 29.93 -4.82
N MET A 75 8.87 28.90 -5.63
CA MET A 75 8.78 29.04 -7.09
C MET A 75 7.60 29.94 -7.50
N LEU A 76 6.41 29.76 -6.92
CA LEU A 76 5.25 30.60 -7.22
C LEU A 76 5.44 32.05 -6.77
N ARG A 77 6.08 32.29 -5.61
CA ARG A 77 6.43 33.65 -5.15
C ARG A 77 7.42 34.32 -6.11
N GLN A 78 8.45 33.59 -6.54
CA GLN A 78 9.41 34.10 -7.52
C GLN A 78 8.75 34.42 -8.88
N VAL A 79 7.88 33.54 -9.37
CA VAL A 79 7.08 33.80 -10.59
C VAL A 79 6.23 35.05 -10.43
N ASN A 80 5.64 35.26 -9.24
CA ASN A 80 4.83 36.43 -8.96
C ASN A 80 5.63 37.73 -8.99
N GLU A 81 6.84 37.73 -8.41
CA GLU A 81 7.76 38.87 -8.45
C GLU A 81 8.25 39.15 -9.88
N LEU A 82 8.63 38.13 -10.63
CA LEU A 82 9.05 38.28 -12.03
C LEU A 82 7.92 38.85 -12.89
N ALA A 83 6.69 38.36 -12.72
CA ALA A 83 5.53 38.89 -13.43
C ALA A 83 5.23 40.35 -13.06
N ALA A 84 5.37 40.73 -11.78
CA ALA A 84 5.21 42.10 -11.32
C ALA A 84 6.28 43.05 -11.91
N ASN A 85 7.51 42.54 -12.08
CA ASN A 85 8.63 43.28 -12.68
C ASN A 85 8.65 43.22 -14.23
N GLY A 86 7.66 42.58 -14.87
CA GLY A 86 7.59 42.42 -16.33
C GLY A 86 8.67 41.51 -16.93
N LEU A 87 9.33 40.68 -16.11
CA LEU A 87 10.40 39.78 -16.52
C LEU A 87 9.86 38.45 -17.02
N SER A 88 10.46 37.92 -18.08
CA SER A 88 10.08 36.63 -18.66
C SER A 88 10.66 35.45 -17.85
N PRO A 89 10.01 34.25 -17.91
CA PRO A 89 10.47 33.10 -17.16
C PRO A 89 11.92 32.69 -17.52
N PRO A 90 12.75 32.27 -16.55
CA PRO A 90 14.05 31.69 -16.84
C PRO A 90 13.90 30.44 -17.74
N LYS A 91 14.59 30.45 -18.88
CA LYS A 91 14.51 29.41 -19.91
C LYS A 91 15.11 28.10 -19.36
N GLY A 92 14.32 27.01 -19.34
CA GLY A 92 14.82 25.65 -19.04
C GLY A 92 14.20 24.91 -17.85
N LYS A 93 13.30 25.54 -17.06
CA LYS A 93 12.57 24.83 -15.98
C LYS A 93 11.08 24.74 -16.28
N ASN A 94 10.60 23.53 -16.60
CA ASN A 94 9.22 23.24 -17.00
C ASN A 94 8.16 23.73 -15.98
N GLY A 95 8.52 23.81 -14.69
CA GLY A 95 7.62 24.31 -13.64
C GLY A 95 7.29 25.80 -13.75
N PHE A 96 8.24 26.63 -14.17
CA PHE A 96 8.03 28.08 -14.28
C PHE A 96 7.04 28.41 -15.40
N ALA A 97 7.18 27.79 -16.57
CA ALA A 97 6.27 28.05 -17.71
C ALA A 97 4.79 27.79 -17.34
N ARG A 98 4.51 26.70 -16.59
CA ARG A 98 3.17 26.39 -16.09
C ARG A 98 2.68 27.45 -15.10
N ALA A 99 3.50 27.83 -14.12
CA ALA A 99 3.15 28.85 -13.12
C ALA A 99 2.91 30.24 -13.72
N PHE A 100 3.66 30.62 -14.77
CA PHE A 100 3.48 31.88 -15.49
C PHE A 100 2.18 31.92 -16.31
N SER A 101 1.72 30.77 -16.82
CA SER A 101 0.44 30.67 -17.56
C SER A 101 -0.80 30.81 -16.68
N MET A 102 -0.66 30.68 -15.35
CA MET A 102 -1.77 30.88 -14.41
C MET A 102 -2.13 32.37 -14.30
N SER A 103 -3.43 32.66 -14.20
CA SER A 103 -3.91 34.00 -13.87
C SER A 103 -3.43 34.43 -12.48
N LEU A 104 -3.33 35.74 -12.23
CA LEU A 104 -2.90 36.28 -10.93
C LEU A 104 -3.75 35.73 -9.78
N ASN A 105 -5.08 35.71 -9.93
CA ASN A 105 -5.98 35.19 -8.91
C ASN A 105 -5.76 33.69 -8.64
N ALA A 106 -5.57 32.88 -9.70
CA ALA A 106 -5.29 31.45 -9.55
C ALA A 106 -3.94 31.21 -8.84
N ARG A 107 -2.94 32.04 -9.13
CA ARG A 107 -1.62 31.99 -8.47
C ARG A 107 -1.73 32.36 -6.99
N MET A 108 -2.44 33.44 -6.66
CA MET A 108 -2.67 33.86 -5.28
C MET A 108 -3.44 32.81 -4.47
N ALA A 109 -4.49 32.22 -5.04
CA ALA A 109 -5.23 31.13 -4.41
C ALA A 109 -4.34 29.90 -4.14
N ARG A 110 -3.47 29.55 -5.10
CA ARG A 110 -2.51 28.44 -4.93
C ARG A 110 -1.48 28.73 -3.84
N ILE A 111 -0.95 29.96 -3.79
CA ILE A 111 -0.03 30.42 -2.73
C ILE A 111 -0.68 30.28 -1.35
N ALA A 112 -1.90 30.80 -1.17
CA ALA A 112 -2.61 30.70 0.11
C ALA A 112 -2.88 29.24 0.53
N SER A 113 -3.24 28.38 -0.44
CA SER A 113 -3.41 26.94 -0.19
C SER A 113 -2.11 26.26 0.24
N LEU A 114 -0.98 26.56 -0.42
CA LEU A 114 0.34 26.03 -0.06
C LEU A 114 0.80 26.51 1.31
N GLU A 115 0.56 27.77 1.67
CA GLU A 115 0.85 28.32 3.00
C GLU A 115 0.07 27.57 4.10
N ASN A 116 -1.23 27.32 3.86
CA ASN A 116 -2.04 26.53 4.77
C ASN A 116 -1.53 25.08 4.89
N MET A 117 -1.22 24.41 3.78
CA MET A 117 -0.67 23.05 3.79
C MET A 117 0.69 22.99 4.50
N LEU A 118 1.54 24.01 4.32
CA LEU A 118 2.85 24.11 4.96
C LEU A 118 2.70 24.34 6.47
N SER A 119 1.71 25.11 6.91
CA SER A 119 1.35 25.28 8.32
C SER A 119 0.93 23.93 8.94
N ILE A 120 -0.03 23.23 8.33
CA ILE A 120 -0.49 21.91 8.79
C ILE A 120 0.68 20.91 8.87
N SER A 121 1.50 20.87 7.81
CA SER A 121 2.65 19.99 7.73
C SER A 121 3.70 20.30 8.83
N SER A 122 3.96 21.59 9.08
CA SER A 122 4.87 22.02 10.15
C SER A 122 4.35 21.63 11.53
N ASN A 123 3.04 21.79 11.79
CA ASN A 123 2.43 21.39 13.05
C ASN A 123 2.52 19.87 13.27
N SER A 124 2.30 19.09 12.22
CA SER A 124 2.45 17.63 12.26
C SER A 124 3.88 17.22 12.61
N LEU A 125 4.90 17.84 11.99
CA LEU A 125 6.30 17.59 12.32
C LEU A 125 6.64 17.93 13.78
N VAL A 126 6.14 19.05 14.29
CA VAL A 126 6.35 19.43 15.69
C VAL A 126 5.72 18.41 16.64
N ALA A 127 4.49 17.96 16.35
CA ALA A 127 3.82 16.94 17.16
C ALA A 127 4.58 15.60 17.14
N MET A 128 5.06 15.16 15.98
CA MET A 128 5.86 13.94 15.85
C MET A 128 7.22 14.08 16.55
N ALA A 129 7.90 15.21 16.40
CA ALA A 129 9.16 15.48 17.10
C ALA A 129 8.98 15.48 18.63
N SER A 130 7.84 15.98 19.12
CA SER A 130 7.48 15.91 20.54
C SER A 130 7.33 14.46 21.00
N GLN A 131 6.63 13.61 20.25
CA GLN A 131 6.47 12.19 20.58
C GLN A 131 7.82 11.46 20.60
N LEU A 132 8.70 11.75 19.64
CA LEU A 132 10.05 11.18 19.61
C LEU A 132 10.90 11.65 20.79
N SER A 133 10.78 12.91 21.18
CA SER A 133 11.50 13.45 22.33
C SER A 133 11.03 12.82 23.64
N GLU A 134 9.72 12.65 23.81
CA GLU A 134 9.14 11.98 24.98
C GLU A 134 9.55 10.51 25.06
N ALA A 135 9.53 9.80 23.92
CA ALA A 135 10.00 8.42 23.83
C ALA A 135 11.48 8.29 24.19
N GLU A 136 12.33 9.21 23.71
CA GLU A 136 13.76 9.22 24.02
C GLU A 136 14.04 9.57 25.49
N GLU A 137 13.30 10.49 26.10
CA GLU A 137 13.40 10.78 27.54
C GLU A 137 13.01 9.55 28.38
N ARG A 138 11.95 8.86 27.96
CA ARG A 138 11.55 7.58 28.55
C ARG A 138 12.71 6.58 28.46
N GLU A 139 13.32 6.37 27.30
CA GLU A 139 14.45 5.46 27.10
C GLU A 139 15.66 5.83 27.99
N ARG A 140 16.01 7.12 28.09
CA ARG A 140 17.10 7.60 28.98
C ARG A 140 16.84 7.30 30.45
N ALA A 141 15.58 7.35 30.91
CA ALA A 141 15.23 6.96 32.27
C ALA A 141 15.40 5.45 32.52
N PHE A 142 15.23 4.61 31.48
CA PHE A 142 15.24 3.14 31.59
C PHE A 142 16.58 2.46 31.24
N THR A 143 17.43 3.10 30.45
CA THR A 143 18.78 2.60 30.07
C THR A 143 19.75 2.48 31.25
N ASN A 144 19.40 3.07 32.41
CA ASN A 144 20.14 2.92 33.66
C ASN A 144 19.96 1.53 34.29
N ARG A 145 20.63 0.49 33.76
CA ARG A 145 20.74 -0.89 34.33
C ARG A 145 19.43 -1.63 34.66
N GLY A 146 18.28 -0.97 34.62
CA GLY A 146 17.06 -1.43 35.25
C GLY A 146 16.09 -2.17 34.35
N HIS A 147 16.33 -2.10 33.04
CA HIS A 147 15.45 -2.68 32.02
C HIS A 147 15.30 -4.20 32.17
N TRP A 148 16.42 -4.91 32.38
CA TRP A 148 16.42 -6.36 32.56
C TRP A 148 16.19 -6.81 34.01
N ASN A 149 15.87 -5.90 34.94
CA ASN A 149 15.62 -6.26 36.35
C ASN A 149 14.40 -7.18 36.53
N GLN A 150 13.54 -7.29 35.51
CA GLN A 150 12.42 -8.23 35.48
C GLN A 150 12.90 -9.69 35.38
N LEU A 151 14.10 -9.92 34.83
CA LEU A 151 14.76 -11.22 34.78
C LEU A 151 15.55 -11.46 36.07
N ARG A 152 14.97 -12.22 36.99
CA ARG A 152 15.56 -12.56 38.30
C ARG A 152 16.26 -13.92 38.32
N SER A 153 16.07 -14.74 37.29
CA SER A 153 16.65 -16.07 37.19
C SER A 153 16.96 -16.53 35.76
N MET A 154 17.90 -17.46 35.63
CA MET A 154 18.18 -18.15 34.36
C MET A 154 16.98 -18.93 33.82
N GLY A 155 16.08 -19.39 34.69
CA GLY A 155 14.85 -20.06 34.27
C GLY A 155 13.90 -19.13 33.53
N GLU A 156 13.73 -17.89 34.00
CA GLU A 156 12.95 -16.84 33.33
C GLU A 156 13.57 -16.43 32.01
N ALA A 157 14.91 -16.29 31.97
CA ALA A 157 15.63 -16.00 30.73
C ALA A 157 15.39 -17.09 29.66
N LYS A 158 15.44 -18.37 30.05
CA LYS A 158 15.13 -19.50 29.16
C LYS A 158 13.71 -19.43 28.61
N ILE A 159 12.73 -19.16 29.48
CA ILE A 159 11.31 -19.06 29.10
C ILE A 159 11.11 -17.92 28.11
N LEU A 160 11.66 -16.74 28.40
CA LEU A 160 11.55 -15.56 27.53
C LEU A 160 12.20 -15.80 26.17
N LEU A 161 13.39 -16.40 26.14
CA LEU A 161 14.07 -16.77 24.89
C LEU A 161 13.25 -17.75 24.06
N GLN A 162 12.64 -18.75 24.70
CA GLN A 162 11.78 -19.70 24.01
C GLN A 162 10.55 -19.01 23.41
N TYR A 163 9.93 -18.09 24.16
CA TYR A 163 8.81 -17.29 23.68
C TYR A 163 9.20 -16.44 22.46
N MET A 164 10.30 -15.69 22.56
CA MET A 164 10.80 -14.87 21.45
C MET A 164 11.11 -15.71 20.21
N PHE A 165 11.76 -16.86 20.39
CA PHE A 165 12.08 -17.75 19.27
C PHE A 165 10.81 -18.25 18.57
N ASN A 166 9.81 -18.70 19.33
CA ASN A 166 8.54 -19.18 18.77
C ASN A 166 7.80 -18.05 18.05
N SER A 167 7.65 -16.89 18.69
CA SER A 167 6.99 -15.71 18.12
C SER A 167 7.67 -15.24 16.83
N LEU A 168 9.01 -15.19 16.81
CA LEU A 168 9.77 -14.83 15.62
C LEU A 168 9.63 -15.87 14.50
N ALA A 169 9.66 -17.16 14.84
CA ALA A 169 9.46 -18.23 13.86
C ALA A 169 8.08 -18.14 13.22
N ASP A 170 7.03 -17.96 14.02
CA ASP A 170 5.64 -17.82 13.56
C ASP A 170 5.48 -16.59 12.66
N THR A 171 5.98 -15.43 13.13
CA THR A 171 5.92 -14.17 12.36
C THR A 171 6.65 -14.29 11.03
N ARG A 172 7.79 -14.98 10.98
CA ARG A 172 8.54 -15.21 9.74
C ARG A 172 7.75 -16.08 8.75
N CYS A 173 7.08 -17.11 9.22
CA CYS A 173 6.21 -17.95 8.37
C CYS A 173 5.06 -17.12 7.80
N GLN A 174 4.35 -16.35 8.64
CA GLN A 174 3.26 -15.49 8.20
C GLN A 174 3.71 -14.44 7.19
N MET A 175 4.87 -13.80 7.41
CA MET A 175 5.43 -12.84 6.48
C MET A 175 5.72 -13.48 5.12
N TRP A 176 6.24 -14.72 5.11
CA TRP A 176 6.51 -15.44 3.87
C TRP A 176 5.23 -15.76 3.09
N GLU A 177 4.14 -16.12 3.79
CA GLU A 177 2.82 -16.29 3.18
C GLU A 177 2.32 -14.98 2.55
N LYS A 178 2.40 -13.86 3.29
CA LYS A 178 2.00 -12.55 2.77
C LYS A 178 2.84 -12.09 1.59
N ASP A 179 4.14 -12.34 1.60
CA ASP A 179 5.03 -12.04 0.46
C ASP A 179 4.65 -12.82 -0.79
N MET A 180 4.17 -14.06 -0.63
CA MET A 180 3.66 -14.87 -1.72
C MET A 180 2.35 -14.29 -2.27
N GLU A 181 1.39 -13.97 -1.39
CA GLU A 181 0.12 -13.34 -1.76
C GLU A 181 0.34 -12.01 -2.50
N ILE A 182 1.25 -11.16 -2.00
CA ILE A 182 1.59 -9.88 -2.63
C ILE A 182 2.18 -10.11 -4.02
N ARG A 183 3.03 -11.13 -4.18
CA ARG A 183 3.62 -11.46 -5.49
C ARG A 183 2.55 -11.91 -6.46
N GLU A 184 1.66 -12.81 -6.04
CA GLU A 184 0.55 -13.28 -6.86
C GLU A 184 -0.38 -12.13 -7.29
N MET A 185 -0.79 -11.28 -6.34
CA MET A 185 -1.62 -10.11 -6.66
C MET A 185 -0.92 -9.14 -7.61
N LYS A 186 0.39 -8.92 -7.45
CA LYS A 186 1.18 -8.12 -8.40
C LYS A 186 1.19 -8.75 -9.78
N ASP A 187 1.24 -10.07 -9.89
CA ASP A 187 1.25 -10.79 -11.16
C ASP A 187 -0.11 -10.66 -11.85
N GLN A 188 -1.21 -10.84 -11.11
CA GLN A 188 -2.58 -10.61 -11.59
C GLN A 188 -2.79 -9.16 -12.08
N ILE A 189 -2.30 -8.16 -11.34
CA ILE A 189 -2.37 -6.75 -11.77
C ILE A 189 -1.60 -6.54 -13.08
N ARG A 190 -0.40 -7.14 -13.23
CA ARG A 190 0.38 -7.00 -14.47
C ARG A 190 -0.34 -7.63 -15.66
N GLU A 191 -0.97 -8.78 -15.46
CA GLU A 191 -1.78 -9.43 -16.49
C GLU A 191 -2.99 -8.57 -16.88
N LEU A 192 -3.76 -8.08 -15.90
CA LEU A 192 -4.91 -7.20 -16.13
C LEU A 192 -4.52 -5.91 -16.87
N VAL A 193 -3.39 -5.29 -16.49
CA VAL A 193 -2.86 -4.13 -17.21
C VAL A 193 -2.50 -4.48 -18.65
N GLY A 194 -1.96 -5.68 -18.89
CA GLY A 194 -1.68 -6.20 -20.23
C GLY A 194 -2.95 -6.35 -21.07
N LEU A 195 -3.98 -7.00 -20.52
CA LEU A 195 -5.28 -7.20 -21.17
C LEU A 195 -5.99 -5.86 -21.45
N LEU A 196 -5.95 -4.92 -20.50
CA LEU A 196 -6.55 -3.60 -20.67
C LEU A 196 -5.90 -2.84 -21.83
N ARG A 197 -4.57 -2.87 -21.94
CA ARG A 197 -3.85 -2.25 -23.07
C ARG A 197 -4.23 -2.89 -24.40
N GLN A 198 -4.32 -4.22 -24.46
CA GLN A 198 -4.74 -4.92 -25.67
C GLN A 198 -6.18 -4.57 -26.07
N SER A 199 -7.09 -4.53 -25.09
CA SER A 199 -8.48 -4.11 -25.29
C SER A 199 -8.57 -2.68 -25.81
N GLU A 200 -7.76 -1.76 -25.27
CA GLU A 200 -7.73 -0.37 -25.72
C GLU A 200 -7.23 -0.25 -27.17
N ILE A 201 -6.24 -1.06 -27.57
CA ILE A 201 -5.75 -1.11 -28.95
C ILE A 201 -6.85 -1.61 -29.89
N LYS A 202 -7.50 -2.74 -29.57
CA LYS A 202 -8.62 -3.29 -30.35
C LYS A 202 -9.77 -2.29 -30.48
N ARG A 203 -10.13 -1.59 -29.40
CA ARG A 203 -11.15 -0.54 -29.42
C ARG A 203 -10.79 0.59 -30.39
N LYS A 204 -9.53 1.05 -30.37
CA LYS A 204 -9.04 2.10 -31.29
C LYS A 204 -9.03 1.64 -32.74
N GLU A 205 -8.80 0.37 -33.00
CA GLU A 205 -8.86 -0.22 -34.35
C GLU A 205 -10.30 -0.25 -34.87
N VAL A 206 -11.24 -0.77 -34.09
CA VAL A 206 -12.66 -0.78 -34.43
C VAL A 206 -13.21 0.64 -34.62
N GLU A 207 -12.79 1.60 -33.80
CA GLU A 207 -13.19 3.01 -33.97
C GLU A 207 -12.71 3.60 -35.30
N LYS A 208 -11.52 3.19 -35.78
CA LYS A 208 -11.00 3.61 -37.09
C LYS A 208 -11.78 2.95 -38.23
N GLU A 209 -12.05 1.65 -38.15
CA GLU A 209 -12.84 0.93 -39.14
C GLU A 209 -14.25 1.51 -39.26
N LEU A 210 -14.88 1.86 -38.14
CA LEU A 210 -16.19 2.52 -38.14
C LEU A 210 -16.14 3.89 -38.82
N LYS A 211 -15.14 4.72 -38.53
CA LYS A 211 -14.99 6.04 -39.20
C LYS A 211 -14.81 5.91 -40.70
N VAL A 212 -14.03 4.92 -41.15
CA VAL A 212 -13.86 4.65 -42.59
C VAL A 212 -15.19 4.22 -43.21
N ARG A 213 -15.91 3.29 -42.58
CA ARG A 213 -17.22 2.81 -43.05
C ARG A 213 -18.26 3.94 -43.10
N GLU A 214 -18.32 4.80 -42.09
CA GLU A 214 -19.21 5.97 -42.08
C GLU A 214 -18.88 6.95 -43.21
N GLN A 215 -17.59 7.17 -43.48
CA GLN A 215 -17.14 8.04 -44.56
C GLN A 215 -17.46 7.44 -45.94
N ASP A 216 -17.34 6.13 -46.13
CA ASP A 216 -17.73 5.43 -47.35
C ASP A 216 -19.25 5.48 -47.58
N VAL A 217 -20.05 5.32 -46.51
CA VAL A 217 -21.52 5.46 -46.56
C VAL A 217 -21.93 6.91 -46.89
N ALA A 218 -21.27 7.91 -46.29
CA ALA A 218 -21.52 9.31 -46.63
C ALA A 218 -21.14 9.62 -48.10
N THR A 219 -20.07 9.03 -48.62
CA THR A 219 -19.61 9.23 -50.01
C THR A 219 -20.52 8.55 -51.03
N THR A 220 -21.09 7.38 -50.70
CA THR A 220 -22.08 6.69 -51.55
C THR A 220 -23.44 7.41 -51.54
N LEU A 221 -23.85 7.97 -50.40
CA LEU A 221 -25.09 8.77 -50.29
C LEU A 221 -24.98 10.16 -50.96
N ALA A 222 -23.77 10.75 -50.99
CA ALA A 222 -23.51 12.03 -51.64
C ALA A 222 -23.37 11.95 -53.18
N LYS A 223 -23.36 10.75 -53.77
CA LYS A 223 -23.36 10.59 -55.22
C LYS A 223 -24.78 10.85 -55.74
N PRO A 224 -25.01 11.90 -56.55
CA PRO A 224 -26.35 12.15 -57.07
C PRO A 224 -26.76 10.99 -57.98
N ALA A 225 -27.96 10.44 -57.76
CA ALA A 225 -28.65 9.66 -58.77
C ALA A 225 -28.89 10.59 -59.96
N SER A 226 -27.96 10.59 -60.92
CA SER A 226 -28.17 11.16 -62.24
C SER A 226 -29.31 10.38 -62.89
N GLY A 227 -30.52 10.91 -62.77
CA GLY A 227 -31.71 10.32 -63.33
C GLY A 227 -31.62 10.22 -64.85
N ASN A 228 -32.25 9.17 -65.38
CA ASN A 228 -32.96 9.24 -66.65
C ASN A 228 -34.18 8.31 -66.64
N SER A 229 -35.33 8.98 -66.56
CA SER A 229 -36.65 8.73 -67.17
C SER A 229 -37.54 7.53 -66.74
N PRO A 230 -38.86 7.78 -66.55
CA PRO A 230 -39.86 6.77 -66.22
C PRO A 230 -40.52 6.18 -67.49
N ASN A 231 -40.72 4.86 -67.50
CA ASN A 231 -41.87 4.15 -68.09
C ASN A 231 -41.53 2.66 -68.21
N SER A 232 -42.26 1.79 -67.52
CA SER A 232 -43.09 0.78 -68.19
C SER A 232 -43.89 -0.02 -67.16
N LEU A 233 -45.20 0.14 -67.24
CA LEU A 233 -46.22 -0.80 -66.77
C LEU A 233 -45.85 -2.24 -67.20
N LYS A 234 -45.84 -3.22 -66.29
CA LYS A 234 -46.64 -4.45 -66.39
C LYS A 234 -46.31 -5.56 -65.37
N HIS A 235 -47.41 -6.05 -64.82
CA HIS A 235 -47.75 -7.41 -64.35
C HIS A 235 -47.51 -7.83 -62.89
N CYS A 236 -48.67 -8.03 -62.25
CA CYS A 236 -48.98 -8.74 -61.01
C CYS A 236 -48.50 -10.20 -60.97
N ALA A 237 -48.13 -10.66 -59.76
CA ALA A 237 -48.71 -11.80 -59.03
C ALA A 237 -47.83 -11.99 -57.76
N GLU A 238 -48.33 -11.76 -56.54
CA GLU A 238 -48.94 -12.77 -55.65
C GLU A 238 -47.97 -13.89 -55.24
N ASP A 239 -47.47 -13.82 -54.00
CA ASP A 239 -47.63 -14.85 -52.95
C ASP A 239 -46.70 -14.53 -51.74
N ILE A 240 -47.25 -14.17 -50.58
CA ILE A 240 -47.48 -15.06 -49.42
C ILE A 240 -46.18 -15.52 -48.74
N GLN A 241 -45.86 -14.93 -47.57
CA GLN A 241 -45.51 -15.57 -46.28
C GLN A 241 -44.52 -14.77 -45.42
N GLU A 242 -45.07 -14.13 -44.39
CA GLU A 242 -44.50 -14.02 -43.03
C GLU A 242 -44.68 -15.38 -42.30
N PRO A 243 -44.08 -15.70 -41.12
CA PRO A 243 -42.94 -15.17 -40.35
C PRO A 243 -41.87 -16.26 -40.06
N LEU A 244 -40.80 -15.93 -39.31
CA LEU A 244 -40.40 -16.61 -38.05
C LEU A 244 -38.94 -16.31 -37.64
N SER A 245 -38.77 -15.71 -36.46
CA SER A 245 -37.63 -15.97 -35.56
C SER A 245 -37.69 -17.45 -35.09
N PRO A 246 -36.62 -18.12 -34.59
CA PRO A 246 -35.98 -17.74 -33.31
C PRO A 246 -34.50 -18.18 -33.05
N GLU A 247 -34.05 -17.81 -31.85
CA GLU A 247 -33.07 -18.45 -30.94
C GLU A 247 -31.56 -18.46 -31.25
N SER A 248 -30.80 -17.66 -30.47
CA SER A 248 -29.97 -18.15 -29.36
C SER A 248 -29.57 -17.00 -28.42
#